data_AF-A0A2A3GTN0-F1
#
_entry.id   AF-A0A2A3GTN0-F1
#
_cell.length_a   1.000
_cell.length_b   1.000
_cell.length_c   1.000
_cell.angle_alpha   90.00
_cell.angle_beta   90.00
_cell.angle_gamma   90.00
#
_symmetry.space_group_name_H-M   'P 1'
#
loop_
_entity.id
_entity.type
_entity.pdbx_description
1 polymer ?
#
loop_
_entity_poly.entity_id
_entity_poly.type
_entity_poly.pdbx_seq_one_letter_code
_entity_poly.pdbx_strand_id
1 'polypeptide(L)'
;MVETWELRARFARVLAAMYGREVPAYDTLVDVAGAVNADFAARNPADAERRGGLARITSERRGAIRLGGPTELRQAAILFAGFGMHPVGCYDLRDAPAPDPVVSTAFRPVDPIELGRNPFGMFTSMLTTADRRFFDCDRQRRLENVLAARTVFPTEVLHLATLATEEGGLTAPTAERFVALAATAFASSDTAADRSWHAELERISPVAADIGGRTNVRIVHLAPRVFDLDDLRLQSARRGLTMIDRIQGPPAWSGPDVLLRKASFRAVGEPGGVVVAESRGVVVAESRGVVVAESRGVVVAESRGVVVAESRGVVVAESRGIALTPDGRELYDRLADADSARWDREFPRTEAQLEASGLAYFNHRLSGDEHVAEPILYEDYLPVAVDSGPDHLPWLAETLGRPVHDPFTLYRQQQDRTRERTAS
;
A
#
# COMPACT_ATOMS: atom_id res chain seq x y z
N MET A 1 -6.20 11.10 27.40
CA MET A 1 -6.70 11.24 26.02
C MET A 1 -5.86 10.31 25.16
N VAL A 2 -6.47 9.59 24.22
CA VAL A 2 -5.77 8.73 23.25
C VAL A 2 -5.30 9.64 22.12
N GLU A 3 -3.98 9.74 21.96
CA GLU A 3 -3.37 10.63 20.96
C GLU A 3 -3.63 10.11 19.52
N THR A 4 -3.51 11.00 18.55
CA THR A 4 -3.75 10.69 17.14
C THR A 4 -2.91 9.51 16.61
N TRP A 5 -1.62 9.44 16.95
CA TRP A 5 -0.78 8.30 16.56
C TRP A 5 -1.22 6.98 17.19
N GLU A 6 -1.76 7.01 18.42
CA GLU A 6 -2.29 5.83 19.09
C GLU A 6 -3.59 5.36 18.41
N LEU A 7 -4.46 6.28 18.00
CA LEU A 7 -5.66 5.97 17.21
C LEU A 7 -5.25 5.26 15.91
N ARG A 8 -4.25 5.80 15.21
CA ARG A 8 -3.72 5.24 13.97
C ARG A 8 -3.12 3.84 14.18
N ALA A 9 -2.31 3.66 15.22
CA ALA A 9 -1.74 2.36 15.57
C ALA A 9 -2.81 1.32 15.94
N ARG A 10 -3.84 1.72 16.72
CA ARG A 10 -4.98 0.86 17.06
C ARG A 10 -5.75 0.46 15.81
N PHE A 11 -6.02 1.40 14.91
CA PHE A 11 -6.69 1.17 13.64
C PHE A 11 -5.92 0.20 12.75
N ALA A 12 -4.62 0.42 12.54
CA ALA A 12 -3.76 -0.48 11.76
C ALA A 12 -3.75 -1.92 12.30
N ARG A 13 -3.77 -2.08 13.63
CA ARG A 13 -3.85 -3.39 14.29
C ARG A 13 -5.20 -4.07 14.07
N VAL A 14 -6.30 -3.34 14.23
CA VAL A 14 -7.66 -3.87 14.02
C VAL A 14 -7.87 -4.26 12.56
N LEU A 15 -7.43 -3.43 11.61
CA LEU A 15 -7.50 -3.75 10.19
C LEU A 15 -6.72 -5.01 9.83
N ALA A 16 -5.51 -5.18 10.36
CA ALA A 16 -4.74 -6.38 10.08
C ALA A 16 -5.36 -7.65 10.67
N ALA A 17 -5.87 -7.58 11.90
CA ALA A 17 -6.56 -8.71 12.51
C ALA A 17 -7.83 -9.08 11.71
N MET A 18 -8.53 -8.08 11.17
CA MET A 18 -9.65 -8.30 10.26
C MET A 18 -9.20 -8.93 8.94
N TYR A 19 -8.16 -8.36 8.31
CA TYR A 19 -7.64 -8.83 7.02
C TYR A 19 -7.07 -10.25 7.11
N GLY A 20 -6.39 -10.62 8.20
CA GLY A 20 -5.90 -11.99 8.43
C GLY A 20 -7.01 -13.03 8.51
N ARG A 21 -8.11 -12.70 9.20
CA ARG A 21 -9.31 -13.57 9.22
C ARG A 21 -9.96 -13.73 7.84
N GLU A 22 -9.91 -12.70 7.01
CA GLU A 22 -10.47 -12.72 5.65
C GLU A 22 -9.52 -13.43 4.67
N VAL A 23 -8.22 -13.28 4.83
CA VAL A 23 -7.17 -13.78 3.93
C VAL A 23 -6.09 -14.51 4.76
N PRO A 24 -6.27 -15.81 5.07
CA PRO A 24 -5.33 -16.54 5.95
C PRO A 24 -3.86 -16.58 5.46
N ALA A 25 -3.65 -16.46 4.14
CA ALA A 25 -2.32 -16.33 3.55
C ALA A 25 -1.56 -15.08 4.05
N TYR A 26 -2.28 -14.05 4.50
CA TYR A 26 -1.69 -12.84 5.07
C TYR A 26 -1.05 -13.12 6.43
N ASP A 27 -1.71 -13.89 7.30
CA ASP A 27 -1.14 -14.26 8.60
C ASP A 27 0.13 -15.08 8.41
N THR A 28 0.12 -16.01 7.45
CA THR A 28 1.34 -16.77 7.07
C THR A 28 2.45 -15.82 6.59
N LEU A 29 2.13 -14.82 5.77
CA LEU A 29 3.11 -13.85 5.28
C LEU A 29 3.66 -12.98 6.43
N VAL A 30 2.82 -12.56 7.36
CA VAL A 30 3.22 -11.77 8.54
C VAL A 30 4.17 -12.58 9.44
N ASP A 31 3.90 -13.86 9.65
CA ASP A 31 4.77 -14.75 10.44
C ASP A 31 6.15 -14.91 9.78
N VAL A 32 6.18 -15.13 8.46
CA VAL A 32 7.45 -15.22 7.70
C VAL A 32 8.19 -13.89 7.72
N ALA A 33 7.50 -12.77 7.53
CA ALA A 33 8.11 -11.44 7.62
C ALA A 33 8.72 -11.18 9.01
N GLY A 34 8.02 -11.58 10.08
CA GLY A 34 8.53 -11.50 11.44
C GLY A 34 9.82 -12.30 11.65
N ALA A 35 9.86 -13.54 11.15
CA ALA A 35 11.06 -14.39 11.23
C ALA A 35 12.24 -13.80 10.45
N VAL A 36 12.02 -13.39 9.19
CA VAL A 36 13.04 -12.74 8.35
C VAL A 36 13.59 -11.49 9.01
N ASN A 37 12.71 -10.67 9.62
CA ASN A 37 13.14 -9.46 10.28
C ASN A 37 13.98 -9.74 11.54
N ALA A 38 13.59 -10.72 12.34
CA ALA A 38 14.35 -11.15 13.52
C ALA A 38 15.73 -11.69 13.11
N ASP A 39 15.79 -12.54 12.08
CA ASP A 39 17.04 -13.11 11.57
C ASP A 39 17.96 -12.03 10.97
N PHE A 40 17.38 -11.03 10.29
CA PHE A 40 18.14 -9.89 9.79
C PHE A 40 18.70 -9.05 10.93
N ALA A 41 17.88 -8.70 11.92
CA ALA A 41 18.30 -7.88 13.07
C ALA A 41 19.36 -8.58 13.93
N ALA A 42 19.28 -9.90 14.09
CA ALA A 42 20.29 -10.68 14.79
C ALA A 42 21.64 -10.68 14.04
N ARG A 43 21.62 -10.75 12.70
CA ARG A 43 22.84 -10.74 11.87
C ARG A 43 23.42 -9.34 11.67
N ASN A 44 22.59 -8.31 11.63
CA ASN A 44 22.95 -6.94 11.28
C ASN A 44 22.39 -5.91 12.30
N PRO A 45 22.75 -5.98 13.59
CA PRO A 45 22.10 -5.20 14.64
C PRO A 45 22.20 -3.68 14.42
N ALA A 46 23.39 -3.19 14.04
CA ALA A 46 23.58 -1.76 13.79
C ALA A 46 22.78 -1.25 12.58
N ASP A 47 22.63 -2.07 11.53
CA ASP A 47 21.85 -1.70 10.35
C ASP A 47 20.35 -1.74 10.62
N ALA A 48 19.90 -2.75 11.36
CA ALA A 48 18.50 -2.87 11.77
C ALA A 48 18.05 -1.67 12.60
N GLU A 49 18.87 -1.19 13.55
CA GLU A 49 18.58 0.02 14.33
C GLU A 49 18.52 1.27 13.45
N ARG A 50 19.49 1.48 12.54
CA ARG A 50 19.47 2.63 11.60
C ARG A 50 18.21 2.65 10.73
N ARG A 51 17.71 1.48 10.33
CA ARG A 51 16.51 1.34 9.47
C ARG A 51 15.18 1.40 10.23
N GLY A 52 15.22 1.66 11.54
CA GLY A 52 14.05 1.90 12.41
C GLY A 52 13.86 0.90 13.54
N GLY A 53 14.70 -0.13 13.64
CA GLY A 53 14.63 -1.16 14.68
C GLY A 53 13.57 -2.24 14.41
N LEU A 54 13.76 -3.41 15.03
CA LEU A 54 12.91 -4.59 14.83
C LEU A 54 11.46 -4.35 15.23
N ALA A 55 11.23 -3.68 16.36
CA ALA A 55 9.89 -3.44 16.89
C ALA A 55 9.05 -2.58 15.95
N ARG A 56 9.65 -1.51 15.40
CA ARG A 56 8.98 -0.63 14.44
C ARG A 56 8.63 -1.41 13.17
N ILE A 57 9.62 -1.97 12.48
CA ILE A 57 9.44 -2.65 11.19
C ILE A 57 8.41 -3.78 11.24
N THR A 58 8.39 -4.57 12.32
CA THR A 58 7.43 -5.67 12.48
C THR A 58 5.98 -5.17 12.63
N SER A 59 5.79 -3.96 13.14
CA SER A 59 4.46 -3.34 13.29
C SER A 59 4.01 -2.55 12.05
N GLU A 60 4.94 -2.15 11.19
CA GLU A 60 4.67 -1.30 10.02
C GLU A 60 3.85 -2.04 8.97
N ARG A 61 2.82 -1.35 8.49
CA ARG A 61 1.90 -1.83 7.47
C ARG A 61 1.53 -0.72 6.50
N ARG A 62 1.30 -1.08 5.24
CA ARG A 62 0.61 -0.24 4.26
C ARG A 62 -0.59 -0.94 3.68
N GLY A 63 -1.73 -0.28 3.73
CA GLY A 63 -2.95 -0.76 3.12
C GLY A 63 -3.18 -0.15 1.75
N ALA A 64 -4.04 -0.79 0.97
CA ALA A 64 -4.62 -0.19 -0.23
C ALA A 64 -6.14 -0.40 -0.25
N ILE A 65 -6.88 0.62 -0.65
CA ILE A 65 -8.33 0.60 -0.83
C ILE A 65 -8.71 1.25 -2.17
N ARG A 66 -9.94 0.99 -2.61
CA ARG A 66 -10.47 1.57 -3.85
C ARG A 66 -11.87 2.13 -3.63
N LEU A 67 -12.11 3.32 -4.18
CA LEU A 67 -13.30 4.14 -4.01
C LEU A 67 -13.94 4.44 -5.37
N GLY A 68 -15.25 4.66 -5.35
CA GLY A 68 -16.11 4.82 -6.52
C GLY A 68 -16.06 6.21 -7.16
N GLY A 69 -15.69 7.24 -6.41
CA GLY A 69 -15.68 8.59 -6.95
C GLY A 69 -15.37 9.67 -5.93
N PRO A 70 -15.49 10.95 -6.33
CA PRO A 70 -15.07 12.10 -5.54
C PRO A 70 -15.71 12.20 -4.15
N THR A 71 -16.99 11.86 -4.03
CA THR A 71 -17.71 11.92 -2.75
C THR A 71 -17.10 10.97 -1.72
N GLU A 72 -16.84 9.72 -2.10
CA GLU A 72 -16.22 8.74 -1.22
C GLU A 72 -14.77 9.10 -0.90
N LEU A 73 -14.04 9.64 -1.87
CA LEU A 73 -12.65 10.09 -1.65
C LEU A 73 -12.59 11.24 -0.63
N ARG A 74 -13.52 12.20 -0.68
CA ARG A 74 -13.64 13.26 0.34
C ARG A 74 -13.96 12.70 1.72
N GLN A 75 -14.87 11.73 1.80
CA GLN A 75 -15.20 11.07 3.07
C GLN A 75 -14.02 10.28 3.64
N ALA A 76 -13.27 9.57 2.79
CA ALA A 76 -12.04 8.89 3.19
C ALA A 76 -11.00 9.88 3.73
N ALA A 77 -10.89 11.07 3.12
CA ALA A 77 -9.99 12.11 3.62
C ALA A 77 -10.39 12.63 5.01
N ILE A 78 -11.69 12.78 5.28
CA ILE A 78 -12.20 13.10 6.63
C ILE A 78 -11.85 11.98 7.61
N LEU A 79 -12.18 10.73 7.26
CA LEU A 79 -11.89 9.55 8.08
C LEU A 79 -10.41 9.47 8.45
N PHE A 80 -9.52 9.58 7.47
CA PHE A 80 -8.08 9.43 7.65
C PHE A 80 -7.42 10.62 8.36
N ALA A 81 -7.99 11.82 8.25
CA ALA A 81 -7.56 12.95 9.08
C ALA A 81 -7.79 12.71 10.57
N GLY A 82 -8.83 11.96 10.95
CA GLY A 82 -9.05 11.53 12.35
C GLY A 82 -7.96 10.61 12.89
N PHE A 83 -7.14 10.04 12.01
CA PHE A 83 -5.94 9.25 12.34
C PHE A 83 -4.63 10.01 12.08
N GLY A 84 -4.69 11.32 11.82
CA GLY A 84 -3.50 12.15 11.54
C GLY A 84 -2.85 11.82 10.19
N MET A 85 -3.63 11.31 9.25
CA MET A 85 -3.16 10.95 7.92
C MET A 85 -3.67 11.96 6.89
N HIS A 86 -2.77 12.41 6.02
CA HIS A 86 -3.01 13.46 5.04
C HIS A 86 -2.76 12.90 3.63
N PRO A 87 -3.46 13.39 2.61
CA PRO A 87 -3.22 12.98 1.23
C PRO A 87 -1.85 13.48 0.76
N VAL A 88 -1.01 12.57 0.29
CA VAL A 88 0.33 12.83 -0.21
C VAL A 88 0.49 12.22 -1.60
N GLY A 89 0.94 13.05 -2.54
CA GLY A 89 1.11 12.68 -3.93
C GLY A 89 -0.20 12.49 -4.69
N CYS A 90 -0.09 12.50 -6.01
CA CYS A 90 -1.16 12.14 -6.94
C CYS A 90 -0.58 11.11 -7.91
N TYR A 91 -1.29 10.00 -8.10
CA TYR A 91 -0.87 8.87 -8.94
C TYR A 91 -1.95 8.64 -9.99
N ASP A 92 -1.72 9.08 -11.22
CA ASP A 92 -2.65 8.88 -12.32
C ASP A 92 -2.33 7.57 -13.04
N LEU A 93 -3.16 6.54 -12.83
CA LEU A 93 -2.95 5.23 -13.44
C LEU A 93 -3.61 5.13 -14.82
N ARG A 94 -4.30 6.18 -15.28
CA ARG A 94 -4.97 6.20 -16.58
C ARG A 94 -4.00 6.35 -17.74
N ASP A 95 -2.82 6.90 -17.46
CA ASP A 95 -1.75 7.14 -18.43
C ASP A 95 -0.58 6.14 -18.25
N ALA A 96 -0.76 5.13 -17.39
CA ALA A 96 0.20 4.03 -17.25
C ALA A 96 0.24 3.16 -18.53
N PRO A 97 1.36 2.44 -18.80
CA PRO A 97 1.46 1.53 -19.95
C PRO A 97 0.34 0.49 -20.02
N ALA A 98 -0.13 0.02 -18.86
CA ALA A 98 -1.36 -0.72 -18.69
C ALA A 98 -2.36 0.19 -17.95
N PRO A 99 -3.22 0.92 -18.68
CA PRO A 99 -4.01 1.98 -18.09
C PRO A 99 -5.18 1.43 -17.28
N ASP A 100 -5.36 1.95 -16.07
CA ASP A 100 -6.51 1.69 -15.21
C ASP A 100 -7.32 2.97 -15.01
N PRO A 101 -8.66 2.91 -14.93
CA PRO A 101 -9.53 4.09 -14.85
C PRO A 101 -9.52 4.78 -13.48
N VAL A 102 -8.37 4.89 -12.81
CA VAL A 102 -8.27 5.42 -11.45
C VAL A 102 -7.20 6.49 -11.30
N VAL A 103 -7.49 7.45 -10.43
CA VAL A 103 -6.50 8.39 -9.88
C VAL A 103 -6.39 8.13 -8.38
N SER A 104 -5.17 8.16 -7.85
CA SER A 104 -4.90 7.72 -6.48
C SER A 104 -4.09 8.74 -5.67
N THR A 105 -4.13 8.61 -4.36
CA THR A 105 -3.27 9.32 -3.40
C THR A 105 -2.94 8.42 -2.22
N ALA A 106 -1.90 8.77 -1.47
CA ALA A 106 -1.54 8.06 -0.25
C ALA A 106 -1.97 8.88 0.97
N PHE A 107 -2.86 8.33 1.81
CA PHE A 107 -3.12 8.90 3.13
C PHE A 107 -2.08 8.38 4.12
N ARG A 108 -1.22 9.26 4.65
CA ARG A 108 -0.21 8.92 5.66
C ARG A 108 0.13 10.10 6.56
N PRO A 109 0.78 9.89 7.72
CA PRO A 109 1.35 10.98 8.49
C PRO A 109 2.42 11.72 7.70
N VAL A 110 2.57 13.01 7.99
CA VAL A 110 3.55 13.89 7.34
C VAL A 110 4.59 14.44 8.31
N ASP A 111 4.32 14.39 9.61
CA ASP A 111 5.27 14.77 10.65
C ASP A 111 6.28 13.63 10.90
N PRO A 112 7.60 13.88 10.87
CA PRO A 112 8.62 12.88 11.14
C PRO A 112 8.49 12.18 12.51
N ILE A 113 8.02 12.88 13.55
CA ILE A 113 7.78 12.32 14.88
C ILE A 113 6.60 11.33 14.83
N GLU A 114 5.51 11.71 14.15
CA GLU A 114 4.34 10.85 13.95
C GLU A 114 4.67 9.61 13.11
N LEU A 115 5.50 9.76 12.07
CA LEU A 115 6.04 8.66 11.26
C LEU A 115 6.90 7.71 12.11
N GLY A 116 7.75 8.26 12.98
CA GLY A 116 8.58 7.49 13.91
C GLY A 116 7.76 6.68 14.92
N ARG A 117 6.60 7.20 15.35
CA ARG A 117 5.68 6.49 16.26
C ARG A 117 4.84 5.43 15.54
N ASN A 118 4.24 5.78 14.41
CA ASN A 118 3.46 4.87 13.59
C ASN A 118 3.30 5.38 12.15
N PRO A 119 3.97 4.77 11.15
CA PRO A 119 3.93 5.22 9.76
C PRO A 119 2.88 4.48 8.93
N PHE A 120 1.79 4.02 9.56
CA PHE A 120 0.70 3.38 8.82
C PHE A 120 0.18 4.33 7.73
N GLY A 121 -0.01 3.79 6.53
CA GLY A 121 -0.53 4.54 5.39
C GLY A 121 -1.54 3.72 4.60
N MET A 122 -2.40 4.44 3.87
CA MET A 122 -3.43 3.86 3.01
C MET A 122 -3.36 4.44 1.60
N PHE A 123 -2.92 3.63 0.65
CA PHE A 123 -3.04 3.96 -0.77
C PHE A 123 -4.50 3.90 -1.20
N THR A 124 -5.03 5.00 -1.70
CA THR A 124 -6.46 5.13 -2.02
C THR A 124 -6.62 5.49 -3.48
N SER A 125 -7.18 4.56 -4.25
CA SER A 125 -7.52 4.79 -5.66
C SER A 125 -8.99 5.16 -5.79
N MET A 126 -9.29 6.13 -6.64
CA MET A 126 -10.65 6.58 -6.93
C MET A 126 -10.94 6.36 -8.42
N LEU A 127 -12.06 5.73 -8.72
CA LEU A 127 -12.55 5.53 -10.08
C LEU A 127 -12.90 6.86 -10.77
N THR A 128 -12.54 6.97 -12.04
CA THR A 128 -12.81 8.13 -12.91
C THR A 128 -13.91 7.80 -13.91
N THR A 129 -15.16 7.80 -13.45
CA THR A 129 -16.33 7.39 -14.23
C THR A 129 -16.57 8.23 -15.50
N ALA A 130 -16.08 9.47 -15.52
CA ALA A 130 -16.24 10.40 -16.63
C ALA A 130 -15.22 10.20 -17.77
N ASP A 131 -14.18 9.38 -17.59
CA ASP A 131 -13.14 9.20 -18.60
C ASP A 131 -13.64 8.34 -19.77
N ARG A 132 -13.76 8.98 -20.95
CA ARG A 132 -14.33 8.39 -22.17
C ARG A 132 -13.47 7.31 -22.81
N ARG A 133 -12.21 7.16 -22.39
CA ARG A 133 -11.36 6.04 -22.79
C ARG A 133 -11.87 4.71 -22.21
N PHE A 134 -12.58 4.76 -21.08
CA PHE A 134 -13.03 3.59 -20.34
C PHE A 134 -14.55 3.44 -20.29
N PHE A 135 -15.30 4.54 -20.17
CA PHE A 135 -16.76 4.51 -19.97
C PHE A 135 -17.52 5.34 -21.02
N ASP A 136 -18.43 4.68 -21.73
CA ASP A 136 -19.48 5.36 -22.49
C ASP A 136 -20.54 5.97 -21.56
N CYS A 137 -21.43 6.80 -22.12
CA CYS A 137 -22.43 7.53 -21.36
C CYS A 137 -23.41 6.63 -20.58
N ASP A 138 -23.74 5.45 -21.10
CA ASP A 138 -24.70 4.55 -20.47
C ASP A 138 -24.05 3.77 -19.33
N ARG A 139 -22.82 3.28 -19.53
CA ARG A 139 -22.02 2.65 -18.48
C ARG A 139 -21.68 3.62 -17.36
N GLN A 140 -21.29 4.85 -17.69
CA GLN A 140 -21.06 5.89 -16.69
C GLN A 140 -22.30 6.08 -15.82
N ARG A 141 -23.47 6.28 -16.43
CA ARG A 141 -24.72 6.53 -15.71
C ARG A 141 -25.11 5.35 -14.81
N ARG A 142 -25.03 4.12 -15.33
CA ARG A 142 -25.32 2.91 -14.55
C ARG A 142 -24.38 2.76 -13.36
N LEU A 143 -23.08 2.97 -13.59
CA LEU A 143 -22.05 2.91 -12.56
C LEU A 143 -22.26 3.97 -11.48
N GLU A 144 -22.47 5.22 -11.87
CA GLU A 144 -22.73 6.33 -10.93
C GLU A 144 -24.00 6.09 -10.11
N ASN A 145 -25.06 5.51 -10.67
CA ASN A 145 -26.26 5.13 -9.93
C ASN A 145 -25.96 4.06 -8.86
N VAL A 146 -25.16 3.05 -9.19
CA VAL A 146 -24.75 2.00 -8.23
C VAL A 146 -23.90 2.61 -7.11
N LEU A 147 -22.97 3.49 -7.45
CA LEU A 147 -22.08 4.14 -6.50
C LEU A 147 -22.82 5.15 -5.60
N ALA A 148 -23.79 5.89 -6.14
CA ALA A 148 -24.59 6.84 -5.37
C ALA A 148 -25.54 6.14 -4.37
N ALA A 149 -25.91 4.89 -4.63
CA ALA A 149 -26.80 4.13 -3.76
C ALA A 149 -26.12 3.53 -2.52
N ARG A 150 -24.78 3.50 -2.46
CA ARG A 150 -24.05 2.90 -1.33
C ARG A 150 -23.59 3.94 -0.30
N THR A 151 -23.60 3.54 0.96
CA THR A 151 -23.02 4.29 2.07
C THR A 151 -21.76 3.59 2.55
N VAL A 152 -20.60 4.08 2.11
CA VAL A 152 -19.29 3.51 2.50
C VAL A 152 -18.91 3.90 3.93
N PHE A 153 -19.04 5.20 4.24
CA PHE A 153 -18.65 5.75 5.54
C PHE A 153 -19.89 6.28 6.27
N PRO A 154 -20.36 5.61 7.33
CA PRO A 154 -21.49 6.08 8.12
C PRO A 154 -21.24 7.48 8.73
N THR A 155 -22.31 8.28 8.90
CA THR A 155 -22.20 9.65 9.44
C THR A 155 -21.50 9.70 10.81
N GLU A 156 -21.74 8.71 11.68
CA GLU A 156 -21.10 8.64 13.00
C GLU A 156 -19.57 8.56 12.90
N VAL A 157 -19.03 7.73 12.01
CA VAL A 157 -17.57 7.58 11.90
C VAL A 157 -16.91 8.87 11.36
N LEU A 158 -17.59 9.57 10.46
CA LEU A 158 -17.11 10.85 9.93
C LEU A 158 -17.14 11.94 11.00
N HIS A 159 -18.18 11.99 11.83
CA HIS A 159 -18.25 12.92 12.96
C HIS A 159 -17.13 12.67 13.98
N LEU A 160 -16.89 11.41 14.34
CA LEU A 160 -15.82 11.03 15.26
C LEU A 160 -14.42 11.34 14.68
N ALA A 161 -14.24 11.18 13.37
CA ALA A 161 -13.00 11.54 12.70
C ALA A 161 -12.74 13.06 12.76
N THR A 162 -13.75 13.88 12.48
CA THR A 162 -13.66 15.34 12.63
C THR A 162 -13.30 15.73 14.06
N LEU A 163 -13.99 15.17 15.05
CA LEU A 163 -13.70 15.43 16.47
C LEU A 163 -12.26 15.03 16.83
N ALA A 164 -11.78 13.89 16.36
CA ALA A 164 -10.41 13.44 16.60
C ALA A 164 -9.38 14.40 16.00
N THR A 165 -9.65 14.96 14.81
CA THR A 165 -8.79 15.95 14.16
C THR A 165 -8.76 17.27 14.93
N GLU A 166 -9.92 17.77 15.37
CA GLU A 166 -10.05 19.06 16.06
C GLU A 166 -9.38 19.04 17.45
N GLU A 167 -9.53 17.93 18.18
CA GLU A 167 -9.02 17.77 19.55
C GLU A 167 -7.62 17.15 19.63
N GLY A 168 -7.02 16.76 18.49
CA GLY A 168 -5.73 16.07 18.42
C GLY A 168 -5.73 14.65 19.02
N GLY A 169 -6.92 14.09 19.27
CA GLY A 169 -7.13 12.80 19.91
C GLY A 169 -8.56 12.62 20.38
N LEU A 170 -8.84 11.53 21.10
CA LEU A 170 -10.16 11.22 21.64
C LEU A 170 -10.08 10.70 23.08
N THR A 171 -11.17 10.74 23.84
CA THR A 171 -11.26 10.00 25.11
C THR A 171 -11.23 8.49 24.83
N ALA A 172 -10.83 7.67 25.81
CA ALA A 172 -10.67 6.23 25.58
C ALA A 172 -11.95 5.53 25.06
N PRO A 173 -13.15 5.78 25.60
CA PRO A 173 -14.38 5.16 25.07
C PRO A 173 -14.71 5.63 23.64
N THR A 174 -14.53 6.91 23.36
CA THR A 174 -14.79 7.48 22.03
C THR A 174 -13.77 6.97 21.00
N ALA A 175 -12.50 6.82 21.41
CA ALA A 175 -11.44 6.24 20.60
C ALA A 175 -11.74 4.79 20.21
N GLU A 176 -12.20 3.97 21.17
CA GLU A 176 -12.60 2.57 20.90
C GLU A 176 -13.76 2.50 19.92
N ARG A 177 -14.79 3.34 20.11
CA ARG A 177 -15.93 3.45 19.18
C ARG A 177 -15.50 3.88 17.78
N PHE A 178 -14.65 4.91 17.69
CA PHE A 178 -14.14 5.43 16.42
C PHE A 178 -13.35 4.37 15.66
N VAL A 179 -12.38 3.72 16.30
CA VAL A 179 -11.55 2.69 15.68
C VAL A 179 -12.39 1.50 15.22
N ALA A 180 -13.35 1.05 16.04
CA ALA A 180 -14.23 -0.05 15.69
C ALA A 180 -15.10 0.28 14.45
N LEU A 181 -15.75 1.45 14.45
CA LEU A 181 -16.57 1.89 13.31
C LEU A 181 -15.73 2.09 12.04
N ALA A 182 -14.56 2.71 12.15
CA ALA A 182 -13.65 2.89 11.03
C ALA A 182 -13.25 1.56 10.40
N ALA A 183 -12.93 0.54 11.21
CA ALA A 183 -12.58 -0.78 10.69
C ALA A 183 -13.76 -1.46 9.96
N THR A 184 -15.00 -1.28 10.44
CA THR A 184 -16.18 -1.88 9.79
C THR A 184 -16.44 -1.35 8.37
N ALA A 185 -15.99 -0.14 8.05
CA ALA A 185 -16.09 0.41 6.69
C ALA A 185 -15.30 -0.38 5.64
N PHE A 186 -14.33 -1.20 6.09
CA PHE A 186 -13.45 -2.00 5.24
C PHE A 186 -13.67 -3.50 5.35
N ALA A 187 -14.62 -3.93 6.18
CA ALA A 187 -14.95 -5.33 6.37
C ALA A 187 -15.63 -5.90 5.11
N SER A 188 -15.33 -7.15 4.80
CA SER A 188 -16.02 -7.85 3.71
C SER A 188 -17.52 -8.01 4.01
N SER A 189 -18.38 -7.63 3.05
CA SER A 189 -19.82 -7.88 3.09
C SER A 189 -20.23 -8.98 2.13
N ASP A 190 -21.19 -9.82 2.52
CA ASP A 190 -21.70 -10.97 1.77
C ASP A 190 -22.79 -10.62 0.73
N THR A 191 -22.79 -9.41 0.18
CA THR A 191 -23.78 -9.02 -0.83
C THR A 191 -23.48 -9.71 -2.17
N ALA A 192 -24.47 -10.45 -2.69
CA ALA A 192 -24.37 -11.09 -4.00
C ALA A 192 -24.20 -10.02 -5.09
N ALA A 193 -23.06 -10.03 -5.78
CA ALA A 193 -22.80 -9.13 -6.89
C ALA A 193 -23.65 -9.51 -8.11
N ASP A 194 -24.17 -8.52 -8.84
CA ASP A 194 -24.70 -8.72 -10.18
C ASP A 194 -23.56 -9.22 -11.08
N ARG A 195 -23.51 -10.52 -11.33
CA ARG A 195 -22.45 -11.16 -12.13
C ARG A 195 -22.39 -10.61 -13.56
N SER A 196 -23.53 -10.25 -14.14
CA SER A 196 -23.57 -9.72 -15.51
C SER A 196 -22.94 -8.33 -15.58
N TRP A 197 -23.24 -7.49 -14.57
CA TRP A 197 -22.64 -6.17 -14.42
C TRP A 197 -21.15 -6.24 -14.08
N HIS A 198 -20.78 -7.15 -13.18
CA HIS A 198 -19.38 -7.37 -12.82
C HIS A 198 -18.54 -7.78 -14.04
N ALA A 199 -19.01 -8.75 -14.82
CA ALA A 199 -18.35 -9.18 -16.06
C ALA A 199 -18.31 -8.08 -17.14
N GLU A 200 -19.30 -7.19 -17.17
CA GLU A 200 -19.27 -6.02 -18.06
C GLU A 200 -18.17 -5.04 -17.68
N LEU A 201 -18.03 -4.72 -16.40
CA LEU A 201 -16.96 -3.85 -15.90
C LEU A 201 -15.58 -4.51 -16.03
N GLU A 202 -15.49 -5.83 -15.88
CA GLU A 202 -14.21 -6.56 -15.96
C GLU A 202 -13.61 -6.51 -17.36
N ARG A 203 -14.47 -6.47 -18.41
CA ARG A 203 -14.03 -6.21 -19.78
C ARG A 203 -13.41 -4.82 -20.00
N ILE A 204 -13.69 -3.87 -19.11
CA ILE A 204 -13.08 -2.53 -19.13
C ILE A 204 -11.79 -2.55 -18.32
N SER A 205 -11.90 -2.95 -17.06
CA SER A 205 -10.77 -3.12 -16.15
C SER A 205 -11.18 -3.97 -14.95
N PRO A 206 -10.33 -4.91 -14.49
CA PRO A 206 -10.53 -5.61 -13.22
C PRO A 206 -10.70 -4.66 -12.03
N VAL A 207 -10.07 -3.47 -12.08
CA VAL A 207 -10.22 -2.43 -11.05
C VAL A 207 -11.62 -1.82 -11.09
N ALA A 208 -12.15 -1.53 -12.28
CA ALA A 208 -13.51 -1.03 -12.43
C ALA A 208 -14.54 -2.04 -11.89
N ALA A 209 -14.37 -3.32 -12.19
CA ALA A 209 -15.24 -4.39 -11.71
C ALA A 209 -15.21 -4.56 -10.19
N ASP A 210 -14.02 -4.44 -9.59
CA ASP A 210 -13.84 -4.50 -8.14
C ASP A 210 -14.53 -3.34 -7.41
N ILE A 211 -14.51 -2.14 -8.00
CA ILE A 211 -15.10 -0.94 -7.41
C ILE A 211 -16.61 -0.88 -7.66
N GLY A 212 -17.03 -1.00 -8.92
CA GLY A 212 -18.41 -0.80 -9.37
C GLY A 212 -19.31 -2.01 -9.23
N GLY A 213 -18.73 -3.21 -9.03
CA GLY A 213 -19.46 -4.45 -8.77
C GLY A 213 -19.79 -4.70 -7.30
N ARG A 214 -19.48 -3.76 -6.40
CA ARG A 214 -19.63 -3.93 -4.94
C ARG A 214 -20.37 -2.77 -4.28
N THR A 215 -21.06 -3.10 -3.19
CA THR A 215 -21.74 -2.13 -2.33
C THR A 215 -20.86 -1.62 -1.18
N ASN A 216 -19.72 -2.25 -0.90
CA ASN A 216 -18.79 -1.88 0.16
C ASN A 216 -17.38 -1.61 -0.39
N VAL A 217 -16.55 -0.96 0.42
CA VAL A 217 -15.11 -0.81 0.17
C VAL A 217 -14.37 -1.89 0.94
N ARG A 218 -13.36 -2.49 0.31
CA ARG A 218 -12.53 -3.52 0.94
C ARG A 218 -11.07 -3.10 0.96
N ILE A 219 -10.32 -3.73 1.86
CA ILE A 219 -8.87 -3.79 1.74
C ILE A 219 -8.52 -4.60 0.49
N VAL A 220 -7.78 -3.98 -0.42
CA VAL A 220 -7.22 -4.64 -1.62
C VAL A 220 -6.04 -5.51 -1.20
N HIS A 221 -5.10 -4.93 -0.45
CA HIS A 221 -4.02 -5.64 0.22
C HIS A 221 -3.59 -4.86 1.46
N LEU A 222 -2.95 -5.59 2.38
CA LEU A 222 -2.23 -5.04 3.52
C LEU A 222 -0.83 -5.64 3.49
N ALA A 223 0.19 -4.80 3.42
CA ALA A 223 1.57 -5.23 3.25
C ALA A 223 2.38 -5.03 4.53
N PRO A 224 2.96 -6.10 5.12
CA PRO A 224 3.97 -5.95 6.15
C PRO A 224 5.29 -5.49 5.52
N ARG A 225 6.13 -4.84 6.34
CA ARG A 225 7.48 -4.44 5.93
C ARG A 225 8.52 -5.50 6.33
N VAL A 226 9.51 -5.68 5.45
CA VAL A 226 10.69 -6.51 5.72
C VAL A 226 12.01 -5.77 5.46
N PHE A 227 13.07 -6.17 6.17
CA PHE A 227 14.44 -5.73 5.86
C PHE A 227 14.97 -6.34 4.56
N ASP A 228 14.68 -7.63 4.34
CA ASP A 228 15.21 -8.44 3.25
C ASP A 228 14.07 -9.12 2.49
N LEU A 229 13.70 -8.54 1.34
CA LEU A 229 12.61 -9.04 0.50
C LEU A 229 13.00 -10.32 -0.25
N ASP A 230 14.30 -10.53 -0.50
CA ASP A 230 14.80 -11.72 -1.20
C ASP A 230 14.80 -12.94 -0.28
N ASP A 231 15.16 -12.78 1.00
CA ASP A 231 15.01 -13.81 2.02
C ASP A 231 13.54 -14.10 2.31
N LEU A 232 12.69 -13.06 2.42
CA LEU A 232 11.23 -13.25 2.50
C LEU A 232 10.72 -14.12 1.35
N ARG A 233 11.10 -13.82 0.11
CA ARG A 233 10.69 -14.60 -1.06
C ARG A 233 11.09 -16.07 -0.93
N LEU A 234 12.32 -16.35 -0.49
CA LEU A 234 12.81 -17.72 -0.30
C LEU A 234 12.05 -18.46 0.82
N GLN A 235 11.84 -17.80 1.95
CA GLN A 235 11.17 -18.40 3.11
C GLN A 235 9.66 -18.58 2.89
N SER A 236 9.00 -17.63 2.22
CA SER A 236 7.60 -17.70 1.84
C SER A 236 7.30 -18.92 0.96
N ALA A 237 8.19 -19.24 0.00
CA ALA A 237 8.05 -20.42 -0.84
C ALA A 237 8.00 -21.73 -0.02
N ARG A 238 8.77 -21.83 1.06
CA ARG A 238 8.77 -22.99 1.98
C ARG A 238 7.49 -23.09 2.82
N ARG A 239 6.71 -22.01 2.91
CA ARG A 239 5.43 -21.94 3.62
C ARG A 239 4.22 -21.99 2.67
N GLY A 240 4.42 -22.43 1.43
CA GLY A 240 3.34 -22.57 0.45
C GLY A 240 2.87 -21.25 -0.15
N LEU A 241 3.66 -20.19 -0.06
CA LEU A 241 3.40 -18.90 -0.72
C LEU A 241 4.29 -18.75 -1.96
N THR A 242 3.70 -18.76 -3.14
CA THR A 242 4.41 -18.56 -4.41
C THR A 242 4.37 -17.09 -4.81
N MET A 243 5.52 -16.53 -5.17
CA MET A 243 5.58 -15.16 -5.69
C MET A 243 4.86 -15.08 -7.05
N ILE A 244 4.05 -14.04 -7.21
CA ILE A 244 3.39 -13.69 -8.46
C ILE A 244 4.25 -12.65 -9.14
N ASP A 245 4.64 -12.93 -10.37
CA ASP A 245 5.44 -12.03 -11.21
C ASP A 245 6.85 -11.76 -10.62
N ARG A 246 7.49 -10.67 -11.03
CA ARG A 246 8.76 -10.16 -10.53
C ARG A 246 8.60 -9.22 -9.34
N ILE A 247 9.67 -9.07 -8.57
CA ILE A 247 9.80 -7.98 -7.59
C ILE A 247 9.73 -6.64 -8.35
N GLN A 248 8.85 -5.76 -7.90
CA GLN A 248 8.74 -4.39 -8.41
C GLN A 248 9.67 -3.47 -7.63
N GLY A 249 10.21 -2.43 -8.28
CA GLY A 249 11.18 -1.51 -7.68
C GLY A 249 12.60 -1.77 -8.18
N PRO A 250 13.63 -1.21 -7.51
CA PRO A 250 15.02 -1.42 -7.92
C PRO A 250 15.39 -2.91 -7.85
N PRO A 251 16.30 -3.38 -8.73
CA PRO A 251 16.82 -4.74 -8.65
C PRO A 251 17.60 -4.94 -7.34
N ALA A 252 17.91 -6.19 -7.00
CA ALA A 252 18.96 -6.45 -6.02
C ALA A 252 20.30 -5.99 -6.63
N TRP A 253 21.02 -5.11 -5.93
CA TRP A 253 22.24 -4.45 -6.42
C TRP A 253 23.20 -4.18 -5.24
N SER A 254 24.41 -3.69 -5.52
CA SER A 254 25.47 -3.56 -4.51
C SER A 254 25.44 -2.27 -3.67
N GLY A 255 24.53 -1.34 -3.97
CA GLY A 255 24.39 -0.09 -3.26
C GLY A 255 23.30 -0.09 -2.18
N PRO A 256 23.02 1.07 -1.56
CA PRO A 256 22.00 1.19 -0.52
C PRO A 256 20.59 0.98 -1.10
N ASP A 257 19.66 0.45 -0.30
CA ASP A 257 18.26 0.34 -0.72
C ASP A 257 17.69 1.74 -1.04
N VAL A 258 17.04 1.92 -2.18
CA VAL A 258 16.36 3.18 -2.56
C VAL A 258 14.87 2.95 -2.82
N LEU A 259 14.06 3.96 -2.53
CA LEU A 259 12.60 3.90 -2.66
C LEU A 259 12.00 2.69 -1.93
N LEU A 260 11.35 1.78 -2.65
CA LEU A 260 10.85 0.53 -2.10
C LEU A 260 10.96 -0.60 -3.12
N ARG A 261 11.02 -1.84 -2.62
CA ARG A 261 10.81 -3.05 -3.41
C ARG A 261 9.53 -3.73 -2.94
N LYS A 262 8.76 -4.30 -3.86
CA LYS A 262 7.45 -4.91 -3.57
C LYS A 262 7.34 -6.28 -4.21
N ALA A 263 6.88 -7.26 -3.43
CA ALA A 263 6.59 -8.61 -3.91
C ALA A 263 5.13 -8.97 -3.61
N SER A 264 4.49 -9.64 -4.57
CA SER A 264 3.14 -10.17 -4.43
C SER A 264 3.22 -11.69 -4.36
N PHE A 265 2.39 -12.32 -3.53
CA PHE A 265 2.37 -13.76 -3.31
C PHE A 265 0.96 -14.32 -3.36
N ARG A 266 0.86 -15.59 -3.69
CA ARG A 266 -0.36 -16.40 -3.71
C ARG A 266 -0.14 -17.68 -2.89
N ALA A 267 -1.15 -18.20 -2.21
CA ALA A 267 -1.05 -19.50 -1.55
C ALA A 267 -1.19 -20.67 -2.56
N VAL A 268 -0.49 -21.78 -2.32
CA VAL A 268 -0.55 -23.01 -3.13
C VAL A 268 -1.39 -24.09 -2.43
N GLY A 269 -2.13 -24.92 -3.17
CA GLY A 269 -2.75 -26.16 -2.66
C GLY A 269 -2.14 -27.41 -3.32
N GLU A 270 -2.29 -28.57 -2.67
CA GLU A 270 -1.52 -29.79 -2.98
C GLU A 270 -1.98 -30.57 -4.23
N PRO A 271 -1.11 -31.40 -4.86
CA PRO A 271 -1.46 -32.24 -6.01
C PRO A 271 -2.02 -33.61 -5.60
N GLY A 272 -3.16 -34.02 -6.19
CA GLY A 272 -3.55 -35.44 -6.28
C GLY A 272 -4.94 -35.86 -5.76
N GLY A 273 -6.02 -35.40 -6.40
CA GLY A 273 -7.39 -35.88 -6.13
C GLY A 273 -8.47 -34.96 -6.71
N VAL A 274 -9.75 -35.35 -6.59
CA VAL A 274 -10.86 -34.40 -6.78
C VAL A 274 -10.70 -33.31 -5.72
N VAL A 275 -10.39 -32.09 -6.13
CA VAL A 275 -10.18 -30.96 -5.22
C VAL A 275 -11.52 -30.25 -5.09
N VAL A 276 -12.17 -30.45 -3.93
CA VAL A 276 -13.29 -29.62 -3.48
C VAL A 276 -12.76 -28.69 -2.41
N ALA A 277 -12.68 -27.40 -2.72
CA ALA A 277 -12.14 -26.40 -1.82
C ALA A 277 -13.11 -25.23 -1.68
N GLU A 278 -13.66 -25.04 -0.48
CA GLU A 278 -14.28 -23.79 -0.05
C GLU A 278 -13.25 -23.00 0.76
N SER A 279 -12.82 -21.85 0.24
CA SER A 279 -11.79 -21.04 0.90
C SER A 279 -12.09 -19.54 0.77
N ARG A 280 -11.76 -18.77 1.82
CA ARG A 280 -11.73 -17.30 1.74
C ARG A 280 -10.41 -16.77 1.19
N GLY A 281 -9.42 -17.65 0.93
CA GLY A 281 -8.08 -17.33 0.40
C GLY A 281 -7.68 -18.16 -0.84
N VAL A 282 -6.44 -18.02 -1.33
CA VAL A 282 -6.00 -18.64 -2.62
C VAL A 282 -5.99 -20.17 -2.57
N VAL A 283 -6.48 -20.80 -3.63
CA VAL A 283 -6.36 -22.21 -3.95
C VAL A 283 -5.43 -22.37 -5.19
N VAL A 284 -4.38 -23.16 -5.10
CA VAL A 284 -3.72 -23.72 -6.30
C VAL A 284 -4.00 -25.21 -6.30
N ALA A 285 -4.32 -25.81 -7.43
CA ALA A 285 -4.60 -27.24 -7.50
C ALA A 285 -4.03 -27.84 -8.79
N GLU A 286 -3.12 -28.79 -8.69
CA GLU A 286 -2.76 -29.65 -9.83
C GLU A 286 -3.53 -30.96 -9.71
N SER A 287 -4.44 -31.22 -10.64
CA SER A 287 -5.27 -32.43 -10.61
C SER A 287 -5.44 -33.05 -11.99
N ARG A 288 -5.41 -34.38 -12.05
CA ARG A 288 -5.81 -35.16 -13.24
C ARG A 288 -7.34 -35.33 -13.36
N GLY A 289 -8.11 -34.83 -12.38
CA GLY A 289 -9.58 -34.95 -12.29
C GLY A 289 -10.32 -33.60 -12.34
N VAL A 290 -11.52 -33.53 -11.73
CA VAL A 290 -12.35 -32.30 -11.65
C VAL A 290 -11.90 -31.43 -10.48
N VAL A 291 -11.80 -30.12 -10.70
CA VAL A 291 -11.57 -29.10 -9.65
C VAL A 291 -12.84 -28.29 -9.47
N VAL A 292 -13.45 -28.38 -8.29
CA VAL A 292 -14.59 -27.54 -7.89
C VAL A 292 -14.12 -26.68 -6.72
N ALA A 293 -13.90 -25.39 -6.98
CA ALA A 293 -13.46 -24.46 -5.95
C ALA A 293 -14.43 -23.29 -5.85
N GLU A 294 -15.12 -23.16 -4.72
CA GLU A 294 -15.77 -21.92 -4.34
C GLU A 294 -14.79 -21.14 -3.48
N SER A 295 -14.07 -20.22 -4.12
CA SER A 295 -13.13 -19.37 -3.42
C SER A 295 -13.52 -17.91 -3.50
N ARG A 296 -13.50 -17.21 -2.36
CA ARG A 296 -13.46 -15.74 -2.32
C ARG A 296 -12.00 -15.21 -2.50
N GLY A 297 -11.11 -16.11 -2.94
CA GLY A 297 -9.64 -16.22 -2.98
C GLY A 297 -9.09 -16.66 -4.36
N VAL A 298 -7.83 -16.43 -4.81
CA VAL A 298 -7.41 -16.74 -6.22
C VAL A 298 -7.40 -18.24 -6.46
N VAL A 299 -7.92 -18.76 -7.58
CA VAL A 299 -7.84 -20.16 -7.97
C VAL A 299 -6.93 -20.30 -9.19
N VAL A 300 -5.88 -21.11 -9.12
CA VAL A 300 -5.19 -21.60 -10.34
C VAL A 300 -5.15 -23.11 -10.33
N ALA A 301 -5.63 -23.70 -11.41
CA ALA A 301 -5.62 -25.12 -11.59
C ALA A 301 -4.97 -25.49 -12.92
N GLU A 302 -3.97 -26.37 -12.90
CA GLU A 302 -3.62 -27.17 -14.08
C GLU A 302 -4.44 -28.46 -14.00
N SER A 303 -5.43 -28.58 -14.87
CA SER A 303 -6.22 -29.80 -14.99
C SER A 303 -6.41 -30.21 -16.44
N ARG A 304 -6.53 -31.53 -16.68
CA ARG A 304 -6.98 -32.08 -17.97
C ARG A 304 -8.52 -32.21 -18.02
N GLY A 305 -9.25 -31.61 -17.08
CA GLY A 305 -10.71 -31.69 -16.88
C GLY A 305 -11.39 -30.31 -16.83
N VAL A 306 -12.65 -30.26 -16.39
CA VAL A 306 -13.44 -29.02 -16.26
C VAL A 306 -13.04 -28.27 -14.98
N VAL A 307 -12.76 -26.97 -15.11
CA VAL A 307 -12.46 -26.05 -13.99
C VAL A 307 -13.64 -25.07 -13.84
N VAL A 308 -14.22 -25.00 -12.65
CA VAL A 308 -15.17 -23.95 -12.25
C VAL A 308 -14.58 -23.23 -11.05
N ALA A 309 -14.21 -21.95 -11.21
CA ALA A 309 -13.54 -21.19 -10.16
C ALA A 309 -13.75 -19.66 -10.26
N GLU A 310 -13.89 -19.00 -9.10
CA GLU A 310 -13.81 -17.54 -8.92
C GLU A 310 -12.57 -17.21 -8.05
N SER A 311 -11.82 -16.13 -8.35
CA SER A 311 -10.41 -15.96 -7.92
C SER A 311 -10.04 -14.58 -7.26
N ARG A 312 -9.77 -14.47 -5.93
CA ARG A 312 -9.15 -13.28 -5.20
C ARG A 312 -8.31 -13.49 -3.89
N GLY A 313 -6.98 -13.71 -3.85
CA GLY A 313 -6.20 -13.90 -2.58
C GLY A 313 -4.71 -13.52 -2.58
N VAL A 314 -4.33 -12.54 -3.38
CA VAL A 314 -2.94 -12.05 -3.43
C VAL A 314 -2.59 -11.31 -2.13
N VAL A 315 -1.47 -11.67 -1.52
CA VAL A 315 -0.87 -10.96 -0.39
C VAL A 315 0.41 -10.28 -0.84
N VAL A 316 0.80 -9.20 -0.17
CA VAL A 316 1.87 -8.31 -0.63
C VAL A 316 2.81 -8.06 0.53
N ALA A 317 4.11 -7.97 0.27
CA ALA A 317 5.10 -7.44 1.22
C ALA A 317 6.01 -6.42 0.53
N GLU A 318 6.62 -5.56 1.32
CA GLU A 318 7.53 -4.53 0.82
C GLU A 318 8.79 -4.39 1.69
N SER A 319 9.90 -4.00 1.07
CA SER A 319 11.06 -3.43 1.75
C SER A 319 11.19 -1.96 1.35
N ARG A 320 11.79 -1.14 2.23
CA ARG A 320 11.93 0.30 2.02
C ARG A 320 13.37 0.74 2.20
N GLY A 321 13.76 1.69 1.35
CA GLY A 321 15.05 2.33 1.30
C GLY A 321 14.95 3.84 1.41
N ILE A 322 15.97 4.51 0.90
CA ILE A 322 16.14 5.96 1.00
C ILE A 322 15.19 6.69 0.05
N ALA A 323 14.61 7.80 0.50
CA ALA A 323 13.84 8.72 -0.33
C ALA A 323 14.76 9.49 -1.29
N LEU A 324 14.45 9.45 -2.58
CA LEU A 324 15.22 10.13 -3.62
C LEU A 324 14.74 11.57 -3.83
N THR A 325 15.67 12.45 -4.20
CA THR A 325 15.35 13.79 -4.73
C THR A 325 14.76 13.69 -6.14
N PRO A 326 14.22 14.78 -6.73
CA PRO A 326 13.81 14.76 -8.13
C PRO A 326 14.90 14.26 -9.08
N ASP A 327 16.16 14.71 -8.91
CA ASP A 327 17.29 14.28 -9.74
C ASP A 327 17.64 12.80 -9.52
N GLY A 328 17.60 12.34 -8.26
CA GLY A 328 17.76 10.92 -7.93
C GLY A 328 16.66 10.06 -8.55
N ARG A 329 15.43 10.58 -8.56
CA ARG A 329 14.29 9.90 -9.14
C ARG A 329 14.40 9.82 -10.67
N GLU A 330 14.84 10.88 -11.33
CA GLU A 330 15.09 10.87 -12.77
C GLU A 330 16.16 9.82 -13.14
N LEU A 331 17.24 9.74 -12.36
CA LEU A 331 18.25 8.69 -12.54
C LEU A 331 17.66 7.29 -12.34
N TYR A 332 16.84 7.09 -11.30
CA TYR A 332 16.12 5.85 -11.05
C TYR A 332 15.24 5.45 -12.24
N ASP A 333 14.43 6.37 -12.76
CA ASP A 333 13.47 6.09 -13.84
C ASP A 333 14.19 5.70 -15.14
N ARG A 334 15.33 6.32 -15.46
CA ARG A 334 16.18 5.93 -16.61
C ARG A 334 16.77 4.52 -16.49
N LEU A 335 16.85 3.99 -15.27
CA LEU A 335 17.41 2.69 -14.94
C LEU A 335 16.35 1.67 -14.52
N ALA A 336 15.06 2.02 -14.53
CA ALA A 336 13.99 1.17 -14.00
C ALA A 336 13.90 -0.20 -14.69
N ASP A 337 14.19 -0.27 -15.99
CA ASP A 337 14.24 -1.52 -16.77
C ASP A 337 15.66 -2.08 -16.97
N ALA A 338 16.66 -1.49 -16.30
CA ALA A 338 18.04 -1.94 -16.38
C ALA A 338 18.33 -3.13 -15.45
N ASP A 339 19.36 -3.91 -15.78
CA ASP A 339 19.86 -4.99 -14.93
C ASP A 339 20.73 -4.48 -13.78
N SER A 340 20.99 -5.36 -12.80
CA SER A 340 21.84 -5.03 -11.64
C SER A 340 23.24 -4.56 -12.04
N ALA A 341 23.81 -5.09 -13.13
CA ALA A 341 25.14 -4.73 -13.58
C ALA A 341 25.21 -3.29 -14.12
N ARG A 342 24.15 -2.82 -14.78
CA ARG A 342 24.02 -1.43 -15.20
C ARG A 342 23.77 -0.50 -14.02
N TRP A 343 22.93 -0.92 -13.06
CA TRP A 343 22.77 -0.21 -11.79
C TRP A 343 24.09 -0.01 -11.05
N ASP A 344 24.89 -1.06 -10.89
CA ASP A 344 26.19 -1.00 -10.21
C ASP A 344 27.21 -0.07 -10.90
N ARG A 345 27.02 0.22 -12.19
CA ARG A 345 27.87 1.15 -12.96
C ARG A 345 27.37 2.59 -12.95
N GLU A 346 26.05 2.79 -13.02
CA GLU A 346 25.44 4.11 -13.27
C GLU A 346 24.82 4.76 -12.03
N PHE A 347 24.43 3.98 -11.01
CA PHE A 347 23.84 4.49 -9.77
C PHE A 347 24.90 4.55 -8.64
N PRO A 348 24.94 5.61 -7.81
CA PRO A 348 25.90 5.71 -6.72
C PRO A 348 25.80 4.55 -5.72
N ARG A 349 26.94 3.94 -5.36
CA ARG A 349 26.98 2.68 -4.59
C ARG A 349 27.08 2.87 -3.08
N THR A 350 27.16 4.11 -2.59
CA THR A 350 27.20 4.40 -1.16
C THR A 350 26.29 5.56 -0.79
N GLU A 351 25.81 5.57 0.46
CA GLU A 351 25.01 6.67 1.02
C GLU A 351 25.75 8.02 0.89
N ALA A 352 27.05 8.04 1.18
CA ALA A 352 27.89 9.24 1.04
C ALA A 352 27.95 9.76 -0.40
N GLN A 353 27.96 8.87 -1.41
CA GLN A 353 27.92 9.30 -2.82
C GLN A 353 26.54 9.84 -3.21
N LEU A 354 25.45 9.23 -2.70
CA LEU A 354 24.09 9.73 -2.92
C LEU A 354 23.89 11.12 -2.31
N GLU A 355 24.39 11.31 -1.09
CA GLU A 355 24.34 12.59 -0.40
C GLU A 355 25.15 13.66 -1.14
N ALA A 356 26.43 13.37 -1.45
CA ALA A 356 27.32 14.30 -2.12
C ALA A 356 26.81 14.71 -3.52
N SER A 357 26.08 13.82 -4.18
CA SER A 357 25.49 14.08 -5.51
C SER A 357 24.09 14.70 -5.43
N GLY A 358 23.54 14.92 -4.23
CA GLY A 358 22.19 15.47 -4.05
C GLY A 358 21.07 14.56 -4.58
N LEU A 359 21.29 13.26 -4.67
CA LEU A 359 20.36 12.30 -5.28
C LEU A 359 19.39 11.67 -4.27
N ALA A 360 19.66 11.79 -2.97
CA ALA A 360 18.77 11.30 -1.93
C ALA A 360 18.69 12.26 -0.74
N TYR A 361 17.63 12.12 0.06
CA TYR A 361 17.37 12.95 1.23
C TYR A 361 18.00 12.35 2.50
N PHE A 362 18.64 13.19 3.31
CA PHE A 362 19.32 12.80 4.56
C PHE A 362 18.95 13.74 5.72
N ASN A 363 18.74 13.18 6.90
CA ASN A 363 18.75 13.93 8.16
C ASN A 363 20.21 14.18 8.56
N HIS A 364 20.49 15.37 9.09
CA HIS A 364 21.83 15.73 9.54
C HIS A 364 21.81 15.92 11.06
N ARG A 365 22.77 15.31 11.77
CA ARG A 365 22.96 15.52 13.20
C ARG A 365 24.44 15.64 13.56
N LEU A 366 24.73 16.31 14.66
CA LEU A 366 26.06 16.34 15.25
C LEU A 366 26.22 15.16 16.22
N SER A 367 27.33 14.44 16.11
CA SER A 367 27.71 13.35 17.01
C SER A 367 29.11 13.63 17.55
N GLY A 368 29.20 14.43 18.61
CA GLY A 368 30.46 15.07 18.99
C GLY A 368 30.81 16.16 17.96
N ASP A 369 32.03 16.11 17.42
CA ASP A 369 32.49 17.04 16.37
C ASP A 369 32.21 16.53 14.94
N GLU A 370 31.63 15.34 14.79
CA GLU A 370 31.34 14.74 13.48
C GLU A 370 29.91 15.05 13.02
N HIS A 371 29.77 15.47 11.76
CA HIS A 371 28.48 15.52 11.07
C HIS A 371 28.11 14.12 10.59
N VAL A 372 26.97 13.63 11.06
CA VAL A 372 26.42 12.32 10.67
C VAL A 372 25.18 12.57 9.81
N ALA A 373 25.24 12.07 8.57
CA ALA A 373 24.12 12.02 7.67
C ALA A 373 23.39 10.67 7.81
N GLU A 374 22.08 10.72 8.04
CA GLU A 374 21.24 9.53 8.20
C GLU A 374 20.17 9.54 7.11
N PRO A 375 20.04 8.46 6.32
CA PRO A 375 19.09 8.44 5.21
C PRO A 375 17.64 8.66 5.67
N ILE A 376 16.91 9.50 4.94
CA ILE A 376 15.48 9.66 5.16
C ILE A 376 14.77 8.49 4.46
N LEU A 377 13.99 7.73 5.22
CA LEU A 377 13.25 6.58 4.72
C LEU A 377 12.14 7.03 3.74
N TYR A 378 11.95 6.27 2.66
CA TYR A 378 10.86 6.50 1.71
C TYR A 378 9.49 6.06 2.25
N GLU A 379 8.63 7.02 2.52
CA GLU A 379 7.29 6.84 3.10
C GLU A 379 6.14 6.80 2.08
N ASP A 380 6.44 6.88 0.78
CA ASP A 380 5.44 6.87 -0.31
C ASP A 380 5.41 5.52 -1.10
N TYR A 381 4.73 5.50 -2.26
CA TYR A 381 4.34 4.27 -2.98
C TYR A 381 4.89 4.23 -4.42
N LEU A 382 5.02 3.01 -4.96
CA LEU A 382 5.22 2.75 -6.39
C LEU A 382 3.91 2.28 -7.06
N PRO A 383 3.76 2.45 -8.39
CA PRO A 383 4.59 3.26 -9.27
C PRO A 383 4.13 4.73 -9.21
N VAL A 384 5.06 5.66 -9.27
CA VAL A 384 4.73 6.99 -9.78
C VAL A 384 4.84 6.83 -11.29
N ALA A 385 3.70 6.70 -11.98
CA ALA A 385 3.66 6.70 -13.43
C ALA A 385 4.42 7.93 -13.97
N VAL A 386 4.85 7.85 -15.24
CA VAL A 386 5.70 8.85 -15.92
C VAL A 386 5.16 10.29 -15.80
N ASP A 387 3.84 10.45 -15.68
CA ASP A 387 3.15 11.74 -15.52
C ASP A 387 2.59 12.01 -14.12
N SER A 388 2.98 11.24 -13.09
CA SER A 388 2.56 11.57 -11.73
C SER A 388 3.48 12.64 -11.15
N GLY A 389 3.07 13.88 -11.34
CA GLY A 389 3.81 15.07 -10.91
C GLY A 389 2.97 16.09 -10.14
N PRO A 390 3.60 17.19 -9.70
CA PRO A 390 2.93 18.27 -8.99
C PRO A 390 1.74 18.87 -9.76
N ASP A 391 1.70 18.70 -11.09
CA ASP A 391 0.69 19.27 -11.97
C ASP A 391 -0.73 18.71 -11.73
N HIS A 392 -0.85 17.49 -11.20
CA HIS A 392 -2.15 16.88 -10.86
C HIS A 392 -2.60 17.17 -9.42
N LEU A 393 -1.74 17.76 -8.58
CA LEU A 393 -2.06 18.06 -7.18
C LEU A 393 -3.18 19.10 -7.04
N PRO A 394 -3.24 20.21 -7.83
CA PRO A 394 -4.31 21.19 -7.70
C PRO A 394 -5.70 20.59 -7.97
N TRP A 395 -5.84 19.79 -9.03
CA TRP A 395 -7.10 19.12 -9.36
C TRP A 395 -7.54 18.14 -8.26
N LEU A 396 -6.59 17.35 -7.74
CA LEU A 396 -6.89 16.39 -6.68
C LEU A 396 -7.25 17.11 -5.36
N ALA A 397 -6.57 18.21 -5.05
CA ALA A 397 -6.85 19.04 -3.89
C ALA A 397 -8.26 19.66 -3.96
N GLU A 398 -8.67 20.16 -5.14
CA GLU A 398 -10.03 20.63 -5.38
C GLU A 398 -11.06 19.50 -5.19
N THR A 399 -10.78 18.32 -5.76
CA THR A 399 -11.63 17.12 -5.64
C THR A 399 -11.83 16.71 -4.18
N LEU A 400 -10.75 16.74 -3.39
CA LEU A 400 -10.70 16.41 -1.96
C LEU A 400 -11.25 17.52 -1.05
N GLY A 401 -11.34 18.75 -1.54
CA GLY A 401 -11.66 19.93 -0.72
C GLY A 401 -10.61 20.22 0.35
N ARG A 402 -9.35 19.82 0.14
CA ARG A 402 -8.22 20.07 1.07
C ARG A 402 -6.87 19.95 0.35
N PRO A 403 -5.79 20.54 0.88
CA PRO A 403 -4.46 20.44 0.28
C PRO A 403 -3.98 18.99 0.15
N VAL A 404 -3.32 18.69 -0.96
CA VAL A 404 -2.54 17.45 -1.16
C VAL A 404 -1.07 17.82 -1.07
N HIS A 405 -0.31 17.09 -0.25
CA HIS A 405 1.10 17.36 -0.08
C HIS A 405 1.91 16.78 -1.24
N ASP A 406 2.88 17.55 -1.73
CA ASP A 406 3.95 17.04 -2.58
C ASP A 406 4.96 16.26 -1.71
N PRO A 407 5.20 14.97 -1.97
CA PRO A 407 6.16 14.16 -1.21
C PRO A 407 7.59 14.74 -1.25
N PHE A 408 8.05 15.29 -2.39
CA PHE A 408 9.40 15.85 -2.49
C PHE A 408 9.57 17.08 -1.58
N THR A 409 8.54 17.91 -1.51
CA THR A 409 8.50 19.04 -0.57
C THR A 409 8.58 18.57 0.88
N LEU A 410 7.87 17.50 1.26
CA LEU A 410 7.92 16.96 2.63
C LEU A 410 9.32 16.46 3.02
N TYR A 411 9.96 15.66 2.16
CA TYR A 411 11.31 15.16 2.44
C TYR A 411 12.36 16.27 2.50
N ARG A 412 12.25 17.25 1.60
CA ARG A 412 13.12 18.43 1.60
C ARG A 412 12.99 19.23 2.89
N GLN A 413 11.77 19.51 3.32
CA GLN A 413 11.52 20.20 4.59
C GLN A 413 12.08 19.43 5.79
N GLN A 414 11.99 18.10 5.79
CA GLN A 414 12.59 17.28 6.83
C GLN A 414 14.11 17.43 6.85
N GLN A 415 14.78 17.29 5.69
CA GLN A 415 16.22 17.48 5.57
C GLN A 415 16.66 18.89 6.03
N ASP A 416 16.00 19.94 5.53
CA ASP A 416 16.38 21.33 5.80
C ASP A 416 16.27 21.66 7.29
N ARG A 417 15.20 21.21 7.97
CA ARG A 417 15.04 21.37 9.43
C ARG A 417 16.19 20.75 10.22
N THR A 418 16.73 19.62 9.76
CA THR A 418 17.86 18.98 10.45
C THR A 418 19.18 19.71 10.19
N ARG A 419 19.39 20.23 8.98
CA ARG A 419 20.57 21.04 8.63
C ARG A 419 20.62 22.34 9.42
N GLU A 420 19.51 23.06 9.52
CA GLU A 420 19.41 24.30 10.30
C GLU A 420 19.78 24.08 11.78
N ARG A 421 19.32 22.96 12.37
CA ARG A 421 19.64 22.58 13.75
C ARG A 421 21.10 22.18 13.97
N THR A 422 21.80 21.74 12.93
CA THR A 422 23.23 21.42 13.01
C THR A 422 24.15 22.60 12.67
N ALA A 423 23.62 23.64 12.01
CA ALA A 423 24.35 24.85 11.66
C ALA A 423 24.27 25.94 12.74
N SER A 424 23.27 25.86 13.62
CA SER A 424 23.08 26.70 14.81
C SER A 424 23.80 26.07 16.01
#